data_AF-A0A4Q2XP56-F1
#
_entry.id   AF-A0A4Q2XP56-F1
#
_cell.length_a   1.000
_cell.length_b   1.000
_cell.length_c   1.000
_cell.angle_alpha   90.00
_cell.angle_beta   90.00
_cell.angle_gamma   90.00
#
_symmetry.space_group_name_H-M   'P 1'
#
loop_
_entity.id
_entity.type
_entity.pdbx_description
1 polymer ?
#
loop_
_entity_poly.entity_id
_entity_poly.type
_entity_poly.pdbx_seq_one_letter_code
_entity_poly.pdbx_strand_id
1 'polypeptide(L)'
;MKPIVLSITTAALLSCIMALFRQVSDVAGLMFFLPFALGPLVVTWGLGWLCGSRISGWLLLASTARYSAWFGFIYLSAFHWHIDAQSAIALLFVGIYSLPVMLPLWILAFLKRKTKSIQA
;
A
#
# COMPACT_ATOMS: atom_id res chain seq x y z
N MET A 1 3.60 -7.99 17.23
CA MET A 1 2.90 -7.82 15.94
C MET A 1 3.54 -6.80 15.02
N LYS A 2 4.03 -5.68 15.54
CA LYS A 2 4.81 -4.68 14.79
C LYS A 2 5.84 -5.26 13.79
N PRO A 3 6.75 -6.18 14.17
CA PRO A 3 7.74 -6.71 13.20
C PRO A 3 7.07 -7.48 12.06
N ILE A 4 6.00 -8.24 12.33
CA ILE A 4 5.25 -8.99 11.32
C ILE A 4 4.58 -8.04 10.32
N VAL A 5 3.92 -6.99 10.80
CA VAL A 5 3.29 -5.97 9.95
C VAL A 5 4.34 -5.35 9.04
N LEU A 6 5.45 -4.88 9.60
CA LEU A 6 6.51 -4.23 8.84
C LEU A 6 7.10 -5.16 7.77
N SER A 7 7.45 -6.40 8.13
CA SER A 7 8.00 -7.37 7.18
C SER A 7 7.03 -7.68 6.04
N ILE A 8 5.75 -7.91 6.35
CA ILE A 8 4.73 -8.23 5.32
C ILE A 8 4.47 -7.01 4.43
N THR A 9 4.31 -5.82 4.99
CA THR A 9 4.11 -4.60 4.19
C THR A 9 5.35 -4.27 3.35
N THR A 10 6.56 -4.48 3.87
CA THR A 10 7.79 -4.34 3.09
C THR A 10 7.88 -5.35 1.95
N ALA A 11 7.54 -6.63 2.20
CA ALA A 11 7.50 -7.63 1.14
C ALA A 11 6.48 -7.25 0.04
N ALA A 12 5.31 -6.75 0.41
CA ALA A 12 4.31 -6.26 -0.53
C ALA A 12 4.81 -5.05 -1.33
N LEU A 13 5.45 -4.07 -0.67
CA LEU A 13 6.07 -2.92 -1.33
C LEU A 13 7.08 -3.34 -2.38
N LEU A 14 8.04 -4.20 -2.00
CA LEU A 14 9.08 -4.70 -2.90
C LEU A 14 8.47 -5.47 -4.07
N SER A 15 7.44 -6.29 -3.82
CA SER A 15 6.75 -7.03 -4.88
C SER A 15 6.07 -6.09 -5.89
N CYS A 16 5.40 -5.03 -5.42
CA CYS A 16 4.77 -4.03 -6.29
C CYS A 16 5.82 -3.24 -7.09
N ILE A 17 6.93 -2.85 -6.45
CA ILE A 17 8.06 -2.20 -7.12
C ILE A 17 8.58 -3.09 -8.24
N MET A 18 8.94 -4.34 -7.94
CA MET A 18 9.46 -5.28 -8.95
C MET A 18 8.49 -5.51 -10.10
N ALA A 19 7.18 -5.60 -9.81
CA ALA A 19 6.15 -5.73 -10.84
C ALA A 19 6.13 -4.52 -11.79
N LEU A 20 6.20 -3.30 -11.25
CA LEU A 20 6.21 -2.08 -12.06
C LEU A 20 7.50 -1.96 -12.89
N PHE A 21 8.66 -2.22 -12.29
CA PHE A 21 9.94 -2.16 -12.99
C PHE A 21 10.04 -3.15 -14.16
N ARG A 22 9.30 -4.27 -14.12
CA ARG A 22 9.25 -5.22 -15.24
C ARG A 22 8.51 -4.71 -16.47
N GLN A 23 7.60 -3.75 -16.32
CA GLN A 23 6.76 -3.26 -17.42
C GLN A 23 7.32 -2.02 -18.13
N VAL A 24 8.46 -1.51 -17.67
CA VAL A 24 8.89 -0.16 -17.99
C VAL A 24 10.08 -0.17 -18.95
N SER A 25 9.93 0.56 -20.05
CA SER A 25 11.02 0.94 -20.96
C SER A 25 11.66 2.28 -20.59
N ASP A 26 10.93 3.16 -19.89
CA ASP A 26 11.42 4.47 -19.41
C ASP A 26 11.31 4.62 -17.89
N VAL A 27 12.47 4.60 -17.23
CA VAL A 27 12.60 4.70 -15.77
C VAL A 27 12.08 6.04 -15.24
N ALA A 28 12.20 7.14 -15.99
CA ALA A 28 11.78 8.46 -15.54
C ALA A 28 10.25 8.52 -15.37
N GLY A 29 9.51 8.02 -16.36
CA GLY A 29 8.06 7.87 -16.26
C GLY A 29 7.64 7.02 -15.07
N LEU A 30 8.31 5.89 -14.82
CA LEU A 30 8.00 5.03 -13.67
C LEU A 30 8.18 5.75 -12.33
N MET A 31 9.26 6.52 -12.17
CA MET A 31 9.50 7.27 -10.94
C MET A 31 8.41 8.28 -10.63
N PHE A 32 7.76 8.83 -11.65
CA PHE A 32 6.61 9.70 -11.50
C PHE A 32 5.37 8.95 -10.96
N PHE A 33 5.11 7.72 -11.40
CA PHE A 33 3.95 6.94 -10.95
C PHE A 33 4.12 6.27 -9.58
N LEU A 34 5.35 5.94 -9.19
CA LEU A 34 5.66 5.25 -7.92
C LEU A 34 4.99 5.84 -6.67
N PRO A 35 5.03 7.15 -6.38
CA PRO A 35 4.39 7.70 -5.18
C PRO A 35 2.88 7.50 -5.17
N PHE A 36 2.22 7.54 -6.32
CA PHE A 36 0.78 7.33 -6.43
C PHE A 36 0.40 5.85 -6.30
N ALA A 37 1.21 4.97 -6.90
CA ALA A 37 1.00 3.53 -6.88
C ALA A 37 1.40 2.86 -5.56
N LEU A 38 2.39 3.39 -4.84
CA LEU A 38 2.89 2.80 -3.60
C LEU A 38 2.48 3.56 -2.35
N GLY A 39 1.98 4.78 -2.48
CA GLY A 39 1.60 5.66 -1.37
C GLY A 39 0.81 4.94 -0.27
N PRO A 40 -0.27 4.19 -0.58
CA PRO A 40 -1.03 3.49 0.45
C PRO A 40 -0.25 2.41 1.22
N LEU A 41 0.69 1.70 0.58
CA LEU A 41 1.56 0.75 1.27
C LEU A 41 2.60 1.48 2.13
N VAL A 42 3.14 2.61 1.65
CA VAL A 42 4.07 3.46 2.43
C VAL A 42 3.38 4.01 3.68
N VAL A 43 2.13 4.48 3.56
CA VAL A 43 1.33 4.92 4.71
C VAL A 43 1.10 3.76 5.69
N THR A 44 0.73 2.58 5.19
CA THR A 44 0.53 1.38 6.03
C THR A 44 1.81 1.00 6.77
N TRP A 45 2.96 1.06 6.09
CA TRP A 45 4.27 0.79 6.67
C TRP A 45 4.63 1.80 7.77
N GLY A 46 4.41 3.10 7.52
CA GLY A 46 4.60 4.17 8.50
C GLY A 46 3.72 3.99 9.74
N LEU A 47 2.44 3.64 9.56
CA LEU A 47 1.54 3.32 10.66
C LEU A 47 1.98 2.07 11.43
N GLY A 48 2.60 1.10 10.76
CA GLY A 48 3.22 -0.07 11.40
C GLY A 48 4.31 0.29 12.41
N TRP A 49 5.04 1.39 12.19
CA TRP A 49 6.01 1.90 13.17
C TRP A 49 5.34 2.52 14.40
N LEU A 50 4.24 3.23 14.19
CA LEU A 50 3.53 4.00 15.21
C LEU A 50 2.59 3.13 16.07
N CYS A 51 2.06 2.04 15.52
CA CYS A 51 1.05 1.22 16.17
C CYS A 51 1.65 -0.02 16.84
N GLY A 52 1.58 -0.09 18.17
CA GLY A 52 2.09 -1.23 18.95
C GLY A 52 1.06 -2.31 19.31
N SER A 53 -0.25 -2.06 19.10
CA SER A 53 -1.29 -2.98 19.57
C SER A 53 -1.51 -4.15 18.60
N ARG A 54 -2.03 -5.28 19.12
CA ARG A 54 -2.43 -6.42 18.28
C ARG A 54 -3.60 -6.03 17.35
N ILE A 55 -4.60 -5.31 17.85
CA ILE A 55 -5.75 -4.94 17.00
C ILE A 55 -5.29 -4.06 15.83
N SER A 56 -4.45 -3.05 16.08
CA SER A 56 -3.88 -2.23 15.01
C SER A 56 -3.09 -3.06 14.01
N GLY A 57 -2.30 -4.04 14.49
CA GLY A 57 -1.53 -4.90 13.60
C GLY A 57 -2.41 -5.70 12.64
N TRP A 58 -3.52 -6.29 13.10
CA TRP A 58 -4.44 -7.00 12.21
C TRP A 58 -5.09 -6.07 11.19
N LEU A 59 -5.49 -4.87 11.60
CA LEU A 59 -6.04 -3.86 10.69
C LEU A 59 -5.03 -3.43 9.62
N LEU A 60 -3.76 -3.24 9.99
CA LEU A 60 -2.69 -2.89 9.04
C LEU A 60 -2.31 -4.05 8.10
N LEU A 61 -2.42 -5.30 8.56
CA LEU A 61 -2.27 -6.48 7.69
C LEU A 61 -3.43 -6.60 6.71
N ALA A 62 -4.67 -6.41 7.15
CA ALA A 62 -5.83 -6.38 6.28
C ALA A 62 -5.74 -5.24 5.24
N SER A 63 -5.27 -4.08 5.67
CA SER A 63 -4.93 -2.92 4.82
C SER A 63 -3.91 -3.31 3.73
N THR A 64 -2.80 -3.93 4.13
CA THR A 64 -1.76 -4.42 3.20
C THR A 64 -2.34 -5.41 2.20
N ALA A 65 -3.07 -6.43 2.67
CA ALA A 65 -3.62 -7.47 1.81
C ALA A 65 -4.65 -6.91 0.80
N ARG A 66 -5.57 -6.06 1.25
CA ARG A 66 -6.57 -5.43 0.36
C ARG A 66 -5.93 -4.55 -0.68
N TYR A 67 -4.95 -3.75 -0.29
CA TYR A 67 -4.26 -2.89 -1.25
C TYR A 67 -3.45 -3.70 -2.26
N SER A 68 -2.70 -4.71 -1.82
CA SER A 68 -1.94 -5.57 -2.74
C SER A 68 -2.84 -6.29 -3.75
N ALA A 69 -4.02 -6.76 -3.31
CA ALA A 69 -5.01 -7.37 -4.21
C ALA A 69 -5.56 -6.35 -5.21
N TRP A 70 -5.92 -5.15 -4.75
CA TRP A 70 -6.38 -4.06 -5.61
C TRP A 70 -5.33 -3.64 -6.64
N PHE A 71 -4.10 -3.41 -6.19
CA PHE A 71 -2.97 -3.08 -7.05
C PHE A 71 -2.71 -4.19 -8.07
N GLY A 72 -2.70 -5.46 -7.64
CA GLY A 72 -2.53 -6.61 -8.53
C GLY A 72 -3.60 -6.69 -9.61
N PHE A 73 -4.87 -6.46 -9.24
CA PHE A 73 -5.98 -6.40 -10.19
C PHE A 73 -5.79 -5.28 -11.23
N ILE A 74 -5.47 -4.06 -10.78
CA ILE A 74 -5.25 -2.91 -11.68
C ILE A 74 -4.01 -3.13 -12.56
N TYR A 75 -2.94 -3.70 -12.01
CA TYR A 75 -1.73 -4.05 -12.75
C TYR A 75 -2.02 -5.06 -13.87
N LEU A 76 -2.75 -6.13 -13.58
CA LEU A 76 -3.14 -7.12 -14.59
C LEU A 76 -4.07 -6.50 -15.64
N SER A 77 -5.05 -5.72 -15.20
CA SER A 77 -5.98 -5.02 -16.08
C SER A 77 -5.25 -4.09 -17.07
N ALA A 78 -4.35 -3.25 -16.55
CA ALA A 78 -3.64 -2.25 -17.35
C ALA A 78 -2.58 -2.85 -18.29
N PHE A 79 -1.83 -3.86 -17.84
CA PHE A 79 -0.66 -4.34 -18.58
C PHE A 79 -0.84 -5.68 -19.30
N HIS A 80 -1.90 -6.44 -18.98
CA HIS A 80 -2.05 -7.81 -19.52
C HIS A 80 -3.43 -8.08 -20.11
N TRP A 81 -4.52 -7.50 -19.58
CA TRP A 81 -5.88 -7.77 -20.07
C TRP A 81 -6.39 -6.73 -21.06
N HIS A 82 -6.10 -5.44 -20.84
CA HIS A 82 -6.55 -4.34 -21.68
C HIS A 82 -5.36 -3.46 -22.06
N ILE A 83 -4.53 -3.97 -22.96
CA ILE A 83 -3.29 -3.33 -23.40
C ILE A 83 -3.62 -2.12 -24.27
N ASP A 84 -3.65 -0.95 -23.65
CA ASP A 84 -3.77 0.36 -24.29
C ASP A 84 -2.59 1.22 -23.82
N ALA A 85 -2.01 2.04 -24.71
CA ALA A 85 -0.95 2.98 -24.36
C ALA A 85 -1.37 3.94 -23.22
N GLN A 86 -2.67 4.21 -23.08
CA GLN A 86 -3.19 5.05 -21.99
C GLN A 86 -3.42 4.29 -20.68
N SER A 87 -3.36 2.97 -20.65
CA SER A 87 -3.68 2.18 -19.45
C SER A 87 -2.74 2.47 -18.28
N ALA A 88 -1.50 2.93 -18.56
CA ALA A 88 -0.53 3.35 -17.55
C ALA A 88 -1.03 4.53 -16.69
N ILE A 89 -1.93 5.37 -17.21
CA ILE A 89 -2.56 6.47 -16.45
C ILE A 89 -3.35 5.94 -15.26
N ALA A 90 -3.88 4.71 -15.32
CA ALA A 90 -4.57 4.08 -14.19
C ALA A 90 -3.68 4.00 -12.93
N LEU A 91 -2.36 3.93 -13.10
CA LEU A 91 -1.41 3.93 -11.97
C LEU A 91 -1.37 5.26 -11.20
N LEU A 92 -1.77 6.39 -11.80
CA LEU A 92 -1.88 7.67 -11.09
C LEU A 92 -3.03 7.65 -10.09
N PHE A 93 -4.10 6.93 -10.42
CA PHE A 93 -5.33 6.94 -9.64
C PHE A 93 -5.50 5.71 -8.77
N VAL A 94 -4.68 4.66 -8.96
CA VAL A 94 -4.78 3.40 -8.20
C VAL A 94 -4.75 3.63 -6.69
N GLY A 95 -3.87 4.52 -6.22
CA GLY A 95 -3.79 4.88 -4.81
C GLY A 95 -4.99 5.68 -4.33
N ILE A 96 -5.40 6.68 -5.10
CA ILE A 96 -6.53 7.56 -4.75
C ILE A 96 -7.84 6.77 -4.67
N TYR A 97 -8.11 5.90 -5.65
CA TYR A 97 -9.32 5.08 -5.66
C TYR A 97 -9.35 4.03 -4.56
N SER A 98 -8.21 3.69 -3.96
CA SER A 98 -8.18 2.79 -2.80
C SER A 98 -8.61 3.50 -1.49
N LEU A 99 -8.53 4.83 -1.42
CA LEU A 99 -8.72 5.60 -0.19
C LEU A 99 -10.03 5.33 0.57
N PRO A 100 -11.20 5.19 -0.08
CA PRO A 100 -12.45 4.89 0.63
C PRO A 100 -12.39 3.61 1.48
N VAL A 101 -11.54 2.64 1.09
CA VAL A 101 -11.31 1.41 1.85
C VAL A 101 -10.13 1.55 2.81
N MET A 102 -9.08 2.25 2.39
CA MET A 102 -7.85 2.37 3.18
C MET A 102 -8.01 3.28 4.39
N LEU A 103 -8.66 4.43 4.22
CA LEU A 103 -8.81 5.45 5.27
C LEU A 103 -9.49 4.89 6.53
N PRO A 104 -10.63 4.17 6.45
CA PRO A 104 -11.23 3.57 7.64
C PRO A 104 -10.28 2.61 8.37
N LEU A 105 -9.53 1.78 7.65
CA LEU A 105 -8.58 0.84 8.25
C LEU A 105 -7.44 1.55 8.96
N TRP A 106 -6.90 2.60 8.35
CA TRP A 106 -5.84 3.42 8.95
C TRP A 106 -6.31 4.18 10.18
N ILE A 107 -7.49 4.82 10.10
CA ILE A 107 -8.09 5.54 11.22
C ILE A 107 -8.33 4.58 12.38
N LEU A 108 -8.98 3.44 12.14
CA LEU A 108 -9.23 2.44 13.18
C LEU A 108 -7.94 1.87 13.76
N ALA A 109 -6.93 1.58 12.93
CA ALA A 109 -5.64 1.11 13.38
C ALA A 109 -4.97 2.14 14.28
N PHE A 110 -5.00 3.42 13.90
CA PHE A 110 -4.42 4.51 14.65
C PHE A 110 -5.15 4.75 15.98
N LEU A 111 -6.49 4.75 15.98
CA LEU A 111 -7.30 4.89 17.20
C LEU A 111 -7.07 3.74 18.19
N LYS A 112 -6.74 2.54 17.70
CA LYS A 112 -6.41 1.38 18.53
C LYS A 112 -4.93 1.29 18.88
N ARG A 113 -4.11 2.32 18.59
CA ARG A 113 -2.72 2.36 19.03
C ARG A 113 -2.70 2.35 20.55
N LYS A 114 -1.84 1.52 21.18
CA LYS A 114 -1.62 1.60 22.62
C LYS A 114 -0.95 2.95 22.91
N THR A 115 -1.68 3.91 23.45
CA THR A 115 -1.07 5.06 24.12
C THR A 115 -0.33 4.50 25.31
N LYS A 116 1.01 4.58 25.34
CA LYS A 116 1.74 4.40 26.60
C LYS A 116 1.18 5.47 27.53
N SER A 117 0.42 5.08 28.55
CA SER A 117 0.11 6.02 29.62
C SER A 117 1.46 6.37 30.22
N ILE A 118 1.86 7.63 30.13
CA ILE A 118 2.97 8.15 30.90
C ILE A 118 2.46 8.10 32.33
N GLN A 119 2.83 7.06 33.08
CA GLN A 119 2.71 7.09 34.53
C GLN A 119 3.79 8.05 34.99
N ALA A 120 3.36 9.28 35.34
CA ALA A 120 4.14 10.25 36.09
C ALA A 120 4.04 9.91 37.58
#